data_AF-A0A926VCZ3-F1
#
_entry.id   AF-A0A926VCZ3-F1
#
_cell.length_a   1.000
_cell.length_b   1.000
_cell.length_c   1.000
_cell.angle_alpha   90.00
_cell.angle_beta   90.00
_cell.angle_gamma   90.00
#
_symmetry.space_group_name_H-M   'P 1'
#
loop_
_entity.id
_entity.type
_entity.pdbx_description
1 polymer ?
#
loop_
_entity_poly.entity_id
_entity_poly.type
_entity_poly.pdbx_seq_one_letter_code
_entity_poly.pdbx_strand_id
1 'polypeptide(L)' 'MKTYSFDAVLELVEEMSDEEQMVLIDLIGQRLKEKRRDEIALNIVSAEEEYLNGQVFRGTVNDIMAELKR' A
#
# COMPACT_ATOMS: atom_id res chain seq x y z
N MET A 1 -8.11 -22.87 -3.50
CA MET A 1 -7.02 -22.14 -2.82
C MET A 1 -6.97 -22.65 -1.40
N LYS A 2 -5.85 -23.20 -0.92
CA LYS A 2 -5.74 -23.56 0.49
C LYS A 2 -5.54 -22.27 1.29
N THR A 3 -6.38 -22.07 2.30
CA THR A 3 -6.23 -20.95 3.24
C THR A 3 -5.51 -21.50 4.46
N TYR A 4 -4.27 -21.06 4.68
CA TYR A 4 -3.53 -21.38 5.90
C TYR A 4 -3.80 -20.27 6.93
N SER A 5 -3.91 -20.64 8.21
CA SER A 5 -3.89 -19.66 9.28
C SER A 5 -2.50 -19.02 9.35
N PHE A 6 -2.40 -17.83 9.96
CA PHE A 6 -1.12 -17.18 10.17
C PHE A 6 -0.17 -18.07 10.98
N ASP A 7 -0.67 -18.69 12.06
CA ASP A 7 0.13 -19.58 12.91
C ASP A 7 0.66 -20.79 12.14
N ALA A 8 -0.14 -21.39 11.25
CA ALA A 8 0.32 -22.50 10.41
C ALA A 8 1.40 -22.07 9.40
N VAL A 9 1.39 -20.80 8.97
CA VAL A 9 2.46 -20.27 8.12
C VAL A 9 3.73 -20.04 8.93
N LEU A 10 3.63 -19.60 10.18
CA LEU A 10 4.78 -19.44 11.07
C LEU A 10 5.48 -20.78 11.33
N GLU A 11 4.72 -21.82 11.67
CA GLU A 11 5.26 -23.18 11.86
C GLU A 11 6.03 -23.66 10.63
N LEU A 12 5.48 -23.45 9.43
CA LEU A 12 6.16 -23.81 8.18
C LEU A 12 7.44 -23.01 7.94
N VAL A 13 7.49 -21.74 8.34
CA VAL A 13 8.69 -20.90 8.21
C VAL A 13 9.76 -21.34 9.22
N GLU A 14 9.37 -21.75 10.43
CA GLU A 14 10.29 -22.26 11.45
C GLU A 14 10.95 -23.58 11.04
N GLU A 15 10.29 -24.39 10.21
CA GLU A 15 10.87 -25.62 9.64
C GLU A 15 11.87 -25.38 8.50
N MET A 16 11.94 -24.16 7.95
CA MET A 16 12.86 -23.80 6.87
C MET A 16 14.29 -23.60 7.38
N SER A 17 15.28 -23.84 6.52
CA SER A 17 16.67 -23.49 6.83
C SER A 17 16.86 -21.97 6.94
N ASP A 18 17.88 -21.53 7.69
CA ASP A 18 18.21 -20.11 7.85
C ASP A 18 18.38 -19.39 6.50
N GLU A 19 19.00 -20.04 5.51
CA GLU A 19 19.19 -19.48 4.16
C GLU A 19 17.85 -19.26 3.45
N GLU A 20 16.95 -20.23 3.51
CA GLU A 20 15.62 -20.13 2.90
C GLU A 20 14.75 -19.08 3.60
N GLN A 21 14.85 -18.96 4.92
CA GLN A 21 14.16 -17.91 5.69
C GLN A 21 14.64 -16.52 5.27
N MET A 22 15.95 -16.33 5.10
CA MET A 22 16.51 -15.06 4.63
C MET A 22 16.03 -14.71 3.22
N VAL A 23 16.02 -15.66 2.30
CA VAL A 23 15.49 -15.47 0.94
C VAL A 23 13.99 -15.12 0.98
N LEU A 24 13.21 -15.76 1.86
CA LEU A 24 11.79 -15.47 2.02
C LEU A 24 11.55 -14.04 2.50
N ILE A 25 12.33 -13.57 3.49
CA ILE A 25 12.25 -12.20 4.00
C ILE A 25 12.49 -11.19 2.88
N ASP A 26 13.55 -11.38 2.09
CA ASP A 26 13.88 -10.50 0.98
C ASP A 26 12.76 -10.46 -0.07
N LEU A 27 12.23 -11.63 -0.44
CA LEU A 27 11.16 -11.74 -1.41
C LEU A 27 9.87 -11.05 -0.94
N ILE A 28 9.45 -11.29 0.30
CA ILE A 28 8.26 -10.66 0.88
C ILE A 28 8.46 -9.14 0.97
N GLY A 29 9.63 -8.70 1.41
CA GLY A 29 10.00 -7.29 1.48
C GLY A 29 9.93 -6.60 0.12
N GLN A 30 10.43 -7.23 -0.94
CA GLN A 30 10.33 -6.71 -2.29
C GLN A 30 8.87 -6.60 -2.76
N ARG A 31 8.09 -7.66 -2.57
CA ARG A 31 6.67 -7.69 -2.98
C ARG A 31 5.83 -6.63 -2.28
N LEU A 32 6.07 -6.39 -0.99
CA LEU A 32 5.37 -5.33 -0.26
C LEU A 32 5.73 -3.93 -0.79
N LYS A 33 7.00 -3.70 -1.15
CA LYS A 33 7.42 -2.44 -1.78
C LYS A 33 6.80 -2.25 -3.16
N GLU A 34 6.71 -3.31 -3.96
CA GLU A 34 6.03 -3.30 -5.26
C GLU A 34 4.55 -2.97 -5.12
N LYS A 35 3.83 -3.67 -4.24
CA LYS A 35 2.42 -3.39 -3.97
C LYS A 35 2.18 -1.93 -3.57
N ARG A 36 3.02 -1.38 -2.69
CA ARG A 36 2.92 0.04 -2.30
C ARG A 36 3.14 0.99 -3.47
N ARG A 37 4.06 0.66 -4.40
CA ARG A 37 4.26 1.48 -5.61
C ARG A 37 3.05 1.42 -6.53
N ASP A 38 2.43 0.27 -6.68
CA ASP A 38 1.20 0.13 -7.47
C ASP A 38 0.05 0.94 -6.88
N GLU A 39 -0.10 0.92 -5.55
CA GLU A 39 -1.08 1.76 -4.84
C GLU A 39 -0.82 3.26 -5.07
N ILE A 40 0.44 3.71 -5.03
CA ILE A 40 0.80 5.10 -5.32
C ILE A 40 0.49 5.46 -6.78
N ALA A 41 0.83 4.58 -7.73
CA ALA A 41 0.56 4.80 -9.15
C ALA A 41 -0.95 4.93 -9.40
N LEU A 42 -1.76 4.07 -8.77
CA LEU A 42 -3.23 4.15 -8.86
C LEU A 42 -3.75 5.48 -8.29
N ASN A 43 -3.26 5.90 -7.13
CA ASN A 43 -3.66 7.17 -6.52
C ASN A 43 -3.29 8.38 -7.39
N ILE A 44 -2.13 8.34 -8.07
CA ILE A 44 -1.71 9.40 -9.00
C ILE A 44 -2.70 9.48 -10.17
N VAL A 45 -3.03 8.35 -10.79
CA VAL A 45 -3.99 8.31 -11.90
C VAL A 45 -5.35 8.87 -11.45
N SER A 46 -5.86 8.43 -10.30
CA SER A 46 -7.12 8.95 -9.76
C SER A 46 -7.06 10.46 -9.48
N ALA A 47 -5.98 10.96 -8.89
CA ALA A 47 -5.83 12.39 -8.62
C ALA A 47 -5.73 13.23 -9.91
N GLU A 48 -5.08 12.72 -10.96
CA GLU A 48 -5.03 13.37 -12.28
C GLU A 48 -6.42 13.42 -12.92
N GLU A 49 -7.19 12.33 -12.86
CA GLU A 49 -8.57 12.28 -13.35
C GLU A 49 -9.48 13.26 -12.59
N GLU A 50 -9.40 13.29 -11.26
CA GLU A 50 -10.16 14.23 -10.43
C GLU A 50 -9.82 15.68 -10.79
N TYR A 51 -8.54 15.98 -10.99
CA TYR A 51 -8.09 17.32 -11.40
C TYR A 51 -8.63 17.73 -12.77
N LEU A 52 -8.55 16.84 -13.76
CA LEU A 52 -9.05 17.07 -15.11
C LEU A 52 -10.57 17.24 -15.14
N ASN A 53 -11.29 16.45 -14.35
CA ASN A 53 -12.75 16.53 -14.24
C ASN A 53 -13.24 17.67 -13.34
N GLY A 54 -12.32 18.44 -12.75
CA GLY A 54 -12.66 19.54 -11.83
C GLY A 54 -13.25 19.07 -10.51
N GLN A 55 -13.11 17.78 -10.17
CA GLN A 55 -13.51 17.17 -8.90
C GLN A 55 -12.48 17.46 -7.79
N VAL A 56 -11.89 18.64 -7.83
CA VAL A 56 -10.89 19.12 -6.87
C VAL A 56 -11.41 20.37 -6.20
N PHE A 57 -11.13 20.52 -4.91
CA PHE A 57 -11.42 21.76 -4.22
C PHE A 57 -10.60 22.90 -4.84
N ARG A 58 -11.28 24.01 -5.19
CA ARG A 58 -10.65 25.24 -5.67
C ARG A 58 -11.09 26.39 -4.78
N GLY A 59 -10.13 26.99 -4.09
CA GLY A 59 -10.40 28.10 -3.18
C GLY A 59 -9.12 28.79 -2.72
N THR A 60 -9.30 29.87 -1.98
CA THR A 60 -8.20 30.56 -1.31
C THR A 60 -7.74 29.77 -0.09
N VAL A 61 -6.59 30.17 0.47
CA VAL A 61 -6.10 29.61 1.75
C VAL A 61 -7.14 29.74 2.85
N ASN A 62 -7.92 30.83 2.88
CA ASN A 62 -8.97 31.01 3.87
C ASN A 62 -10.10 29.97 3.72
N ASP A 63 -10.45 29.63 2.47
CA ASP A 63 -11.49 28.64 2.19
C ASP A 63 -11.03 27.23 2.64
N ILE A 64 -9.77 26.87 2.38
CA ILE A 64 -9.16 25.63 2.87
C ILE A 64 -9.15 25.58 4.40
N MET A 65 -8.74 26.67 5.05
CA MET A 65 -8.68 26.76 6.51
C MET A 65 -10.07 26.71 7.16
N ALA A 66 -11.13 27.10 6.46
CA ALA A 66 -12.50 26.97 6.93
C ALA A 66 -13.00 25.51 6.83
N GLU A 67 -12.63 24.80 5.77
CA GLU A 67 -12.99 23.39 5.57
C GLU A 67 -12.33 22.46 6.60
N LEU A 68 -11.03 22.64 6.87
CA LEU A 68 -10.27 21.83 7.83
C LEU A 68 -10.74 21.97 9.30
N LYS A 69 -11.47 23.04 9.61
CA LYS A 69 -12.00 23.32 10.97
C LYS A 69 -13.38 22.72 11.21
N ARG A 70 -13.95 22.05 10.20
CA ARG A 70 -15.29 21.45 10.23
C ARG A 70 -15.26 20.03 10.76
#